data_AF-A0A0E0M192-F1
#
_entry.id   AF-A0A0E0M192-F1
#
_cell.length_a   1.000
_cell.length_b   1.000
_cell.length_c   1.000
_cell.angle_alpha   90.00
_cell.angle_beta   90.00
_cell.angle_gamma   90.00
#
_symmetry.space_group_name_H-M   'P 1'
#
loop_
_entity.id
_entity.type
_entity.pdbx_description
1 polymer ?
#
loop_
_entity_poly.entity_id
_entity_poly.type
_entity_poly.pdbx_seq_one_letter_code
_entity_poly.pdbx_strand_id
1 'polypeptide(L)'
;MEASSWDALRKQARRLEAQLDDQMIAYRKLVSMKSDGSENDIESDIERSLKQLQQVNSQMQTWVSSGGSEVLSHTLTRHMEILQDLTQEFYRLRSSLRVKQQHASLLDLRDFDRAKFDVETGDSADQALLREQAAISRSSGQLNSAG
;
A
#
# COMPACT_ATOMS: atom_id res chain seq x y z
N MET A 1 35.74 6.92 -28.26
CA MET A 1 34.26 7.05 -28.28
C MET A 1 33.61 6.05 -27.32
N GLU A 2 34.21 4.88 -27.10
CA GLU A 2 33.79 3.84 -26.12
C GLU A 2 33.48 4.34 -24.69
N ALA A 3 34.32 5.22 -24.13
CA ALA A 3 34.12 5.73 -22.76
C ALA A 3 32.81 6.53 -22.60
N SER A 4 32.33 7.17 -23.66
CA SER A 4 31.07 7.94 -23.65
C SER A 4 29.85 7.02 -23.55
N SER A 5 29.91 5.82 -24.14
CA SER A 5 28.81 4.85 -24.07
C SER A 5 28.73 4.16 -22.70
N TRP A 6 29.87 3.74 -22.15
CA TRP A 6 29.91 3.19 -20.79
C TRP A 6 29.53 4.21 -19.71
N ASP A 7 29.99 5.45 -19.82
CA ASP A 7 29.62 6.52 -18.91
C ASP A 7 28.12 6.86 -19.00
N ALA A 8 27.53 6.83 -20.20
CA ALA A 8 26.10 6.99 -20.38
C ALA A 8 25.30 5.88 -19.68
N LEU A 9 25.70 4.62 -19.84
CA LEU A 9 25.06 3.49 -19.14
C LEU A 9 25.14 3.67 -17.62
N ARG A 10 26.30 4.05 -17.08
CA ARG A 10 26.47 4.27 -15.62
C ARG A 10 25.58 5.40 -15.11
N LYS A 11 25.51 6.52 -15.83
CA LYS A 11 24.61 7.62 -15.50
C LYS A 11 23.15 7.19 -15.54
N GLN A 12 22.77 6.38 -16.52
CA GLN A 12 21.41 5.86 -16.63
C GLN A 12 21.07 4.92 -15.47
N ALA A 13 21.97 3.99 -15.11
CA ALA A 13 21.78 3.11 -13.96
C ALA A 13 21.59 3.91 -12.67
N ARG A 14 22.49 4.88 -12.39
CA ARG A 14 22.39 5.75 -11.21
C ARG A 14 21.09 6.55 -11.16
N ARG A 15 20.61 7.03 -12.30
CA ARG A 15 19.32 7.73 -12.38
C ARG A 15 18.15 6.79 -12.05
N LEU A 16 18.16 5.57 -12.60
CA LEU A 16 17.11 4.58 -12.36
C LEU A 16 17.11 4.10 -10.90
N GLU A 17 18.29 3.91 -10.30
CA GLU A 17 18.43 3.58 -8.87
C GLU A 17 17.81 4.67 -7.98
N ALA A 18 18.19 5.94 -8.20
CA ALA A 18 17.62 7.04 -7.43
C ALA A 18 16.10 7.20 -7.64
N GLN A 19 15.63 7.02 -8.88
CA GLN A 19 14.21 7.03 -9.18
C GLN A 19 13.47 5.89 -8.46
N LEU A 20 14.05 4.69 -8.42
CA LEU A 20 13.49 3.55 -7.72
C LEU A 20 13.39 3.83 -6.22
N ASP A 21 14.43 4.40 -5.60
CA ASP A 21 14.39 4.80 -4.19
C ASP A 21 13.22 5.76 -3.90
N ASP A 22 13.06 6.81 -4.73
CA ASP A 22 11.95 7.76 -4.59
C ASP A 22 10.58 7.09 -4.78
N GLN A 23 10.46 6.20 -5.77
CA GLN A 23 9.25 5.42 -6.01
C GLN A 23 8.92 4.50 -4.82
N MET A 24 9.91 3.83 -4.22
CA MET A 24 9.72 3.00 -3.01
C MET A 24 9.22 3.84 -1.83
N ILE A 25 9.76 5.05 -1.64
CA ILE A 25 9.30 5.97 -0.60
C ILE A 25 7.85 6.39 -0.84
N ALA A 26 7.49 6.74 -2.08
CA ALA A 26 6.12 7.11 -2.44
C ALA A 26 5.15 5.94 -2.24
N TYR A 27 5.55 4.73 -2.68
CA TYR A 27 4.78 3.51 -2.53
C TYR A 27 4.52 3.19 -1.05
N ARG A 28 5.53 3.29 -0.18
CA ARG A 28 5.36 3.14 1.29
C ARG A 28 4.34 4.12 1.88
N LYS A 29 4.24 5.35 1.35
CA LYS A 29 3.33 6.38 1.87
C LYS A 29 1.87 6.15 1.44
N LEU A 30 1.64 5.76 0.19
CA LEU A 30 0.28 5.50 -0.33
C LEU A 30 -0.47 4.47 0.51
N VAL A 31 0.26 3.54 1.08
CA VAL A 31 -0.25 2.43 1.89
C VAL A 31 -0.79 2.88 3.24
N SER A 32 -0.25 3.98 3.74
CA SER A 32 -0.75 4.60 4.97
C SER A 32 -2.00 5.43 4.73
N MET A 33 -2.35 5.72 3.47
CA MET A 33 -3.49 6.52 3.06
C MET A 33 -4.57 5.60 2.46
N LYS A 34 -5.84 6.00 2.54
CA LYS A 34 -6.95 5.18 2.03
C LYS A 34 -6.75 4.97 0.52
N SER A 35 -6.62 3.72 0.08
CA SER A 35 -6.32 3.36 -1.31
C SER A 35 -7.42 3.83 -2.26
N ASP A 36 -7.06 4.64 -3.27
CA ASP A 36 -7.98 5.10 -4.34
C ASP A 36 -7.78 4.34 -5.68
N GLY A 37 -6.89 3.35 -5.70
CA GLY A 37 -6.48 2.63 -6.91
C GLY A 37 -5.11 3.03 -7.46
N SER A 38 -4.56 4.18 -7.06
CA SER A 38 -3.24 4.69 -7.50
C SER A 38 -2.05 3.83 -7.10
N GLU A 39 -2.24 2.87 -6.19
CA GLU A 39 -1.21 1.91 -5.78
C GLU A 39 -0.75 1.02 -6.94
N ASN A 40 -1.68 0.55 -7.76
CA ASN A 40 -1.37 -0.33 -8.91
C ASN A 40 -0.54 0.40 -9.97
N ASP A 41 -0.76 1.71 -10.13
CA ASP A 41 0.00 2.55 -11.05
C ASP A 41 1.46 2.67 -10.58
N ILE A 42 1.67 2.95 -9.29
CA ILE A 42 3.03 3.02 -8.72
C ILE A 42 3.71 1.65 -8.74
N GLU A 43 3.02 0.54 -8.44
CA GLU A 43 3.58 -0.80 -8.60
C GLU A 43 4.05 -1.05 -10.03
N SER A 44 3.21 -0.74 -11.01
CA SER A 44 3.52 -0.93 -12.43
C SER A 44 4.70 -0.08 -12.88
N ASP A 45 4.80 1.14 -12.39
CA ASP A 45 5.92 2.05 -12.69
C ASP A 45 7.23 1.58 -12.05
N ILE A 46 7.19 1.05 -10.83
CA ILE A 46 8.34 0.44 -10.16
C ILE A 46 8.81 -0.78 -10.95
N GLU A 47 7.90 -1.69 -11.33
CA GLU A 47 8.24 -2.89 -12.11
C GLU A 47 8.87 -2.51 -13.46
N ARG A 48 8.39 -1.44 -14.09
CA ARG A 48 8.99 -0.90 -15.33
C ARG A 48 10.40 -0.38 -15.10
N SER A 49 10.62 0.42 -14.06
CA SER A 49 11.93 0.95 -13.69
C SER A 49 12.93 -0.17 -13.38
N LEU A 50 12.51 -1.22 -12.64
CA LEU A 50 13.35 -2.39 -12.33
C LEU A 50 13.76 -3.14 -13.60
N LYS A 51 12.81 -3.38 -14.52
CA LYS A 51 13.11 -4.01 -15.82
C LYS A 51 14.09 -3.17 -16.65
N GLN A 52 13.93 -1.85 -16.63
CA GLN A 52 14.85 -0.96 -17.34
C GLN A 52 16.25 -0.98 -16.73
N LEU A 53 16.38 -1.00 -15.39
CA LEU A 53 17.67 -1.10 -14.72
C LEU A 53 18.34 -2.45 -15.01
N GLN A 54 17.58 -3.54 -15.02
CA GLN A 54 18.06 -4.86 -15.44
C GLN A 54 18.59 -4.84 -16.88
N GLN A 55 17.88 -4.18 -17.81
CA GLN A 55 18.33 -4.04 -19.19
C GLN A 55 19.64 -3.25 -19.28
N VAL A 56 19.78 -2.14 -18.55
CA VAL A 56 21.02 -1.36 -18.50
C VAL A 56 22.18 -2.19 -17.94
N ASN A 57 21.96 -2.95 -16.85
CA ASN A 57 22.96 -3.84 -16.29
C ASN A 57 23.36 -4.95 -17.28
N SER A 58 22.39 -5.50 -18.03
CA SER A 58 22.69 -6.48 -19.08
C SER A 58 23.53 -5.88 -20.22
N GLN A 59 23.25 -4.64 -20.62
CA GLN A 59 24.09 -3.93 -21.58
C GLN A 59 25.50 -3.73 -21.01
N MET A 60 25.63 -3.25 -19.77
CA MET A 60 26.95 -3.15 -19.12
C MET A 60 27.68 -4.50 -19.06
N GLN A 61 26.98 -5.61 -18.86
CA GLN A 61 27.56 -6.95 -18.86
C GLN A 61 28.20 -7.29 -20.21
N THR A 62 27.61 -6.90 -21.33
CA THR A 62 28.24 -7.15 -22.64
C THR A 62 29.55 -6.39 -22.80
N TRP A 63 29.67 -5.20 -22.22
CA TRP A 63 30.91 -4.41 -22.22
C TRP A 63 32.00 -5.03 -21.33
N VAL A 64 31.63 -5.55 -20.16
CA VAL A 64 32.58 -6.26 -19.28
C VAL A 64 33.05 -7.54 -19.97
N SER A 65 32.14 -8.29 -20.58
CA SER A 65 32.46 -9.54 -21.28
C SER A 65 33.27 -9.35 -22.56
N SER A 66 33.25 -8.18 -23.21
CA SER A 66 34.06 -7.87 -24.40
C SER A 66 35.51 -7.47 -24.08
N GLY A 67 36.02 -7.81 -22.90
CA GLY A 67 37.37 -7.46 -22.46
C GLY A 67 37.45 -6.16 -21.63
N GLY A 68 36.39 -5.84 -20.89
CA GLY A 68 36.37 -4.70 -19.97
C GLY A 68 37.41 -4.85 -18.85
N SER A 69 37.93 -3.73 -18.36
CA SER A 69 38.85 -3.70 -17.21
C SER A 69 38.17 -4.21 -15.93
N GLU A 70 38.97 -4.74 -14.99
CA GLU A 70 38.54 -5.13 -13.64
C GLU A 70 37.71 -4.04 -12.93
N VAL A 71 38.02 -2.76 -13.15
CA VAL A 71 37.25 -1.62 -12.61
C VAL A 71 35.83 -1.58 -13.15
N LEU A 72 35.63 -1.88 -14.44
CA LEU A 72 34.31 -1.93 -15.07
C LEU A 72 33.53 -3.13 -14.52
N SER A 73 34.21 -4.27 -14.35
CA SER A 73 33.63 -5.47 -13.75
C SER A 73 33.10 -5.19 -12.34
N HIS A 74 33.93 -4.60 -11.46
CA HIS A 74 33.50 -4.22 -10.11
C HIS A 74 32.35 -3.22 -10.11
N THR A 75 32.38 -2.24 -11.01
CA THR A 75 31.30 -1.27 -11.13
C THR A 75 29.98 -1.95 -11.52
N LEU A 76 30.02 -2.90 -12.44
CA LEU A 76 28.85 -3.70 -12.82
C LEU A 76 28.37 -4.56 -11.66
N THR A 77 29.26 -5.27 -10.96
CA THR A 77 28.90 -6.07 -9.78
C THR A 77 28.11 -5.22 -8.79
N ARG A 78 28.58 -3.99 -8.52
CA ARG A 78 27.86 -3.06 -7.63
C ARG A 78 26.45 -2.72 -8.13
N HIS A 79 26.29 -2.43 -9.41
CA HIS A 79 24.97 -2.15 -9.98
C HIS A 79 24.03 -3.37 -9.95
N MET A 80 24.57 -4.59 -10.07
CA MET A 80 23.79 -5.82 -9.92
C MET A 80 23.33 -6.06 -8.48
N GLU A 81 24.19 -5.82 -7.50
CA GLU A 81 23.84 -5.88 -6.08
C GLU A 81 22.73 -4.88 -5.74
N ILE A 82 22.85 -3.63 -6.21
CA ILE A 82 21.82 -2.60 -5.98
C ILE A 82 20.49 -3.02 -6.60
N LEU A 83 20.49 -3.50 -7.85
CA LEU A 83 19.27 -4.01 -8.49
C LEU A 83 18.64 -5.16 -7.68
N GLN A 84 19.45 -6.08 -7.17
CA GLN A 84 18.98 -7.18 -6.35
C GLN A 84 18.33 -6.67 -5.05
N ASP A 85 19.00 -5.76 -4.34
CA ASP A 85 18.49 -5.17 -3.10
C ASP A 85 17.16 -4.43 -3.33
N LEU A 86 17.10 -3.58 -4.36
CA LEU A 86 15.87 -2.84 -4.73
C LEU A 86 14.73 -3.80 -5.10
N THR A 87 15.03 -4.88 -5.82
CA THR A 87 14.04 -5.89 -6.20
C THR A 87 13.48 -6.60 -4.97
N GLN A 88 14.37 -7.04 -4.06
CA GLN A 88 13.96 -7.70 -2.82
C GLN A 88 13.14 -6.76 -1.92
N GLU A 89 13.57 -5.51 -1.80
CA GLU A 89 12.85 -4.49 -1.05
C GLU A 89 11.43 -4.30 -1.60
N PHE A 90 11.30 -4.16 -2.92
CA PHE A 90 9.99 -3.99 -3.56
C PHE A 90 9.02 -5.11 -3.21
N TYR A 91 9.43 -6.37 -3.39
CA TYR A 91 8.58 -7.51 -3.06
C TYR A 91 8.27 -7.61 -1.57
N ARG A 92 9.22 -7.24 -0.70
CA ARG A 92 8.99 -7.19 0.74
C ARG A 92 7.94 -6.13 1.09
N LEU A 93 8.03 -4.95 0.47
CA LEU A 93 7.04 -3.88 0.64
C LEU A 93 5.68 -4.35 0.16
N ARG A 94 5.55 -4.80 -1.09
CA ARG A 94 4.29 -5.28 -1.66
C ARG A 94 3.62 -6.38 -0.81
N SER A 95 4.39 -7.31 -0.28
CA SER A 95 3.89 -8.34 0.65
C SER A 95 3.37 -7.73 1.96
N SER A 96 4.18 -6.87 2.60
CA SER A 96 3.81 -6.20 3.85
C SER A 96 2.54 -5.35 3.71
N LEU A 97 2.40 -4.69 2.56
CA LEU A 97 1.26 -3.87 2.18
C LEU A 97 -0.03 -4.68 2.08
N ARG A 98 0.01 -5.77 1.32
CA ARG A 98 -1.14 -6.66 1.15
C ARG A 98 -1.64 -7.21 2.47
N VAL A 99 -0.72 -7.58 3.38
CA VAL A 99 -1.08 -8.04 4.74
C VAL A 99 -1.78 -6.92 5.53
N LYS A 100 -1.27 -5.69 5.48
CA LYS A 100 -1.91 -4.54 6.15
C LYS A 100 -3.29 -4.23 5.59
N GLN A 101 -3.46 -4.28 4.27
CA GLN A 101 -4.76 -4.07 3.62
C GLN A 101 -5.77 -5.14 4.01
N GLN A 102 -5.37 -6.41 3.98
CA GLN A 102 -6.22 -7.51 4.43
C GLN A 102 -6.66 -7.32 5.89
N HIS A 103 -5.75 -6.90 6.76
CA HIS A 103 -6.09 -6.62 8.15
C HIS A 103 -7.04 -5.42 8.29
N ALA A 104 -6.85 -4.35 7.50
CA ALA A 104 -7.75 -3.20 7.50
C ALA A 104 -9.16 -3.56 7.02
N SER A 105 -9.30 -4.36 5.96
CA SER A 105 -10.59 -4.83 5.46
C SER A 105 -11.34 -5.71 6.47
N LEU A 106 -10.62 -6.55 7.23
CA LEU A 106 -11.23 -7.35 8.29
C LEU A 106 -11.75 -6.50 9.45
N LEU A 107 -11.02 -5.44 9.82
CA LEU A 107 -11.47 -4.48 10.84
C LEU A 107 -12.71 -3.70 10.38
N ASP A 108 -12.72 -3.23 9.13
CA ASP A 108 -13.84 -2.51 8.53
C ASP A 108 -15.13 -3.37 8.51
N LEU A 109 -15.01 -4.66 8.14
CA LEU A 109 -16.13 -5.60 8.22
C LEU A 109 -16.66 -5.77 9.65
N ARG A 110 -15.77 -5.86 10.65
CA ARG A 110 -16.17 -6.00 12.05
C ARG A 110 -16.88 -4.74 12.57
N ASP A 111 -16.39 -3.57 12.19
CA ASP A 111 -17.00 -2.30 12.57
C ASP A 111 -18.38 -2.14 11.91
N PHE A 112 -18.56 -2.63 10.68
CA PHE A 112 -19.87 -2.71 10.01
C PHE A 112 -20.83 -3.65 10.75
N ASP A 113 -20.41 -4.86 11.10
CA ASP A 113 -21.24 -5.81 11.86
C ASP A 113 -21.64 -5.25 13.23
N ARG A 114 -20.73 -4.55 13.91
CA ARG A 114 -21.03 -3.87 15.17
C ARG A 114 -22.06 -2.76 14.99
N ALA A 115 -21.92 -1.93 13.97
CA ALA A 115 -22.88 -0.85 13.67
C ALA A 115 -24.27 -1.42 13.37
N LYS A 116 -24.35 -2.55 12.65
CA LYS A 116 -25.61 -3.22 12.35
C LYS A 116 -26.31 -3.76 13.62
N PHE A 117 -25.56 -4.35 14.55
CA PHE A 117 -26.11 -4.87 15.80
C PHE A 117 -26.65 -3.76 16.72
N ASP A 118 -25.99 -2.60 16.74
CA ASP A 118 -26.43 -1.43 17.50
C ASP A 118 -27.76 -0.85 16.94
N VAL A 119 -27.92 -0.82 15.61
CA VAL A 119 -29.17 -0.41 14.95
C VAL A 119 -30.31 -1.40 15.24
N GLU A 120 -30.04 -2.71 15.24
CA GLU A 120 -31.06 -3.72 15.55
C GLU A 120 -31.48 -3.72 17.04
N THR A 121 -30.57 -3.31 17.94
CA THR A 121 -30.86 -3.14 19.38
C THR A 121 -31.55 -1.81 19.69
N GLY A 122 -31.35 -0.77 18.86
CA GLY A 122 -32.02 0.53 18.98
C GLY A 122 -33.55 0.45 18.88
N ASP A 123 -34.10 -0.51 18.12
CA ASP A 123 -35.55 -0.76 18.05
C ASP A 123 -36.11 -1.33 19.36
N SER A 124 -35.27 -1.99 20.17
CA SER A 124 -35.63 -2.51 21.49
C SER A 124 -35.78 -1.39 22.53
N ALA A 125 -34.97 -0.34 22.45
CA ALA A 125 -35.07 0.83 23.32
C ALA A 125 -36.34 1.65 23.03
N ASP A 126 -36.69 1.83 21.75
CA ASP A 126 -37.94 2.49 21.35
C ASP A 126 -39.17 1.63 21.71
N GLN A 127 -39.11 0.30 21.58
CA GLN A 127 -40.18 -0.58 22.09
C GLN A 127 -40.36 -0.51 23.61
N ALA A 128 -39.26 -0.34 24.37
CA ALA A 128 -39.32 -0.18 25.82
C ALA A 128 -39.97 1.16 26.23
N LEU A 129 -39.64 2.25 25.54
CA LEU A 129 -40.24 3.57 25.76
C LEU A 129 -41.74 3.60 25.40
N LEU A 130 -42.12 2.95 24.29
CA LEU A 130 -43.53 2.82 23.89
C LEU A 130 -44.34 2.02 24.92
N ARG A 131 -43.74 1.00 25.56
CA ARG A 131 -44.38 0.25 26.65
C ARG A 131 -44.56 1.09 27.92
N GLU A 132 -43.57 1.90 28.30
CA GLU A 132 -43.70 2.80 29.46
C GLU A 132 -44.78 3.86 29.24
N GLN A 133 -44.80 4.51 28.06
CA GLN A 133 -45.84 5.52 27.77
C GLN A 133 -47.25 4.94 27.76
N ALA A 134 -47.42 3.71 27.24
CA ALA A 134 -48.72 3.03 27.26
C ALA A 134 -49.17 2.65 28.69
N ALA A 135 -48.23 2.33 29.59
CA ALA A 135 -48.53 2.07 31.00
C ALA A 135 -48.88 3.36 31.76
N ILE A 136 -48.14 4.46 31.52
CA ILE A 136 -48.37 5.75 32.17
C ILE A 136 -49.72 6.36 31.73
N SER A 137 -50.07 6.25 30.45
CA SER A 137 -51.36 6.77 29.94
C SER A 137 -52.57 6.05 30.54
N ARG A 138 -52.44 4.75 30.89
CA ARG A 138 -53.51 4.01 31.59
C ARG A 138 -53.68 4.41 33.06
N SER A 139 -52.61 4.85 33.72
CA SER A 139 -52.62 5.31 35.12
C SER A 139 -53.29 6.68 35.29
N SER A 140 -53.20 7.54 34.28
CA SER A 140 -53.76 8.91 34.30
C SER A 140 -55.30 8.99 34.24
N GLY A 141 -56.00 7.88 33.93
CA GLY A 141 -57.47 7.87 33.80
C GLY A 141 -58.27 7.78 35.11
N GLN A 142 -57.64 7.63 36.27
CA GLN A 142 -58.33 7.30 37.53
C GLN A 142 -58.36 8.42 38.60
N LEU A 143 -57.98 9.65 38.27
CA LEU A 143 -57.90 10.75 39.24
C LEU A 143 -58.97 11.86 39.09
N ASN A 144 -60.18 11.56 38.61
CA ASN A 144 -61.28 12.53 38.66
C ASN A 144 -62.66 11.88 38.84
N SER A 145 -62.95 11.38 40.05
CA SER A 145 -64.32 11.29 40.55
C SER A 145 -64.36 11.24 42.08
N ALA A 146 -64.22 12.39 42.72
CA ALA A 146 -64.65 12.57 44.10
C ALA A 146 -65.04 14.04 44.31
N GLY A 147 -66.31 14.32 44.04
CA GLY A 147 -67.03 15.52 44.42
C GLY A 147 -68.46 15.10 44.74
#